data_AF-A0A2D9RD77-F1
#
_entry.id   AF-A0A2D9RD77-F1
#
_cell.length_a   1.000
_cell.length_b   1.000
_cell.length_c   1.000
_cell.angle_alpha   90.00
_cell.angle_beta   90.00
_cell.angle_gamma   90.00
#
_symmetry.space_group_name_H-M   'P 1'
#
loop_
_entity.id
_entity.type
_entity.pdbx_description
1 polymer ?
#
loop_
_entity_poly.entity_id
_entity_poly.type
_entity_poly.pdbx_seq_one_letter_code
_entity_poly.pdbx_strand_id
1 'polypeptide(L)'
;MIWIILLGLVGLSVVLVLPALIRPSSESAREAITRELDASKTQLSQIEAEIDSGFLDEQGAARAKRAMERRILALGDRLDALDDAGGEPALPIWIKLGVPAVLAISAFGLYPLVGSPNYSPQTTANRELTPEEQAIADMSLPEIEALLVQRIQSSGSQDPTGFVYLARVRMDMGKFDDALEAYQTAAELSDNNPNVVQEIEQARAYIERVRSQSPSSAAPDIESGDAADMANSIREMTPEQQQAQIRSMVDGLAVRLEDNPDDLQGWLRLIRARTVLGESEVAADHLADARAAFDGNPEALAALNQLETELEL
;
A
#
# COMPACT_ATOMS: atom_id res chain seq x y z
N MET A 1 -1.23 5.19 17.58
CA MET A 1 -0.40 6.35 18.02
C MET A 1 -1.13 7.69 17.85
N ILE A 2 -1.77 7.98 16.73
CA ILE A 2 -2.45 9.27 16.47
C ILE A 2 -3.53 9.65 17.51
N TRP A 3 -4.25 8.67 18.06
CA TRP A 3 -5.27 8.88 19.08
C TRP A 3 -4.74 9.47 20.40
N ILE A 4 -3.51 9.13 20.79
CA ILE A 4 -2.88 9.65 22.01
C ILE A 4 -2.53 11.13 21.81
N ILE A 5 -2.08 11.49 20.60
CA ILE A 5 -1.74 12.86 20.23
C ILE A 5 -2.99 13.75 20.23
N LEU A 6 -4.10 13.25 19.66
CA LEU A 6 -5.38 13.96 19.66
C LEU A 6 -5.93 14.16 21.08
N LEU A 7 -5.87 13.13 21.94
CA LEU A 7 -6.32 13.23 23.32
C LEU A 7 -5.46 14.23 24.12
N GLY A 8 -4.15 14.23 23.88
CA GLY A 8 -3.24 15.23 24.45
C GLY A 8 -3.55 16.66 24.02
N LEU A 9 -3.87 16.89 22.73
CA LEU A 9 -4.24 18.21 22.21
C LEU A 9 -5.57 18.72 22.79
N VAL A 10 -6.57 17.84 22.94
CA VAL A 10 -7.85 18.20 23.57
C VAL A 10 -7.65 18.51 25.05
N GLY A 11 -6.86 17.72 25.77
CA GLY A 11 -6.52 17.99 27.17
C GLY A 11 -5.80 19.33 27.34
N LEU A 12 -4.86 19.66 26.46
CA LEU A 12 -4.14 20.93 26.46
C LEU A 12 -5.09 22.12 26.20
N SER A 13 -6.06 21.99 25.29
CA SER A 13 -7.01 23.06 25.01
C SER A 13 -7.91 23.35 26.21
N VAL A 14 -8.36 22.29 26.91
CA VAL A 14 -9.12 22.44 28.16
C VAL A 14 -8.28 23.15 29.21
N VAL A 15 -7.03 22.74 29.43
CA VAL A 15 -6.13 23.39 30.41
C VAL A 15 -5.87 24.86 30.09
N LEU A 16 -5.86 25.25 28.81
CA LEU A 16 -5.67 26.63 28.38
C LEU A 16 -6.93 27.49 28.56
N VAL A 17 -8.12 26.94 28.31
CA VAL A 17 -9.40 27.67 28.34
C VAL A 17 -10.01 27.70 29.73
N LEU A 18 -9.86 26.64 30.52
CA LEU A 18 -10.48 26.50 31.85
C LEU A 18 -10.11 27.65 32.82
N PRO A 19 -8.83 28.11 32.91
CA PRO A 19 -8.46 29.21 33.80
C PRO A 19 -9.07 30.56 33.36
N ALA A 20 -9.22 30.77 32.05
CA ALA A 20 -9.87 31.96 31.51
C ALA A 20 -11.39 31.94 31.75
N LEU A 21 -12.00 30.76 31.82
CA LEU A 21 -13.42 30.58 32.09
C LEU A 21 -13.76 30.61 33.60
N ILE A 22 -12.80 30.26 34.45
CA ILE A 22 -12.89 30.29 35.92
C ILE A 22 -12.42 31.65 36.49
N ARG A 23 -11.99 32.60 35.65
CA ARG A 23 -11.60 33.93 36.12
C ARG A 23 -12.72 34.53 36.98
N PRO A 24 -12.41 35.06 38.18
CA PRO A 24 -13.40 35.57 39.12
C PRO A 24 -14.27 36.64 38.44
N SER A 25 -15.59 36.48 38.52
CA SER A 25 -16.56 37.40 37.94
C SER A 25 -16.36 38.81 38.48
N SER A 26 -16.76 39.82 37.70
CA SER A 26 -16.84 41.22 38.13
C SER A 26 -17.57 41.39 39.47
N GLU A 27 -18.48 40.48 39.82
CA GLU A 27 -19.17 40.39 41.10
C GLU A 27 -18.22 40.21 42.30
N SER A 28 -17.19 39.37 42.17
CA SER A 28 -16.20 39.17 43.25
C SER A 28 -15.22 40.35 43.37
N ALA A 29 -14.90 41.03 42.26
CA ALA A 29 -14.12 42.26 42.26
C ALA A 29 -14.91 43.42 42.88
N ARG A 30 -16.21 43.51 42.57
CA ARG A 30 -17.16 44.45 43.17
C ARG A 30 -17.22 44.26 44.68
N GLU A 31 -17.43 43.02 45.14
CA GLU A 31 -17.51 42.71 46.57
C GLU A 31 -16.22 43.04 47.33
N ALA A 32 -15.05 42.80 46.72
CA ALA A 32 -13.76 43.16 47.31
C ALA A 32 -13.59 44.68 47.44
N ILE A 33 -13.94 45.46 46.40
CA ILE A 33 -13.84 46.92 46.41
C ILE A 33 -14.84 47.54 47.40
N THR A 34 -16.06 47.03 47.47
CA THR A 34 -17.07 47.48 48.46
C THR A 34 -16.59 47.25 49.89
N ARG A 35 -16.01 46.08 50.19
CA ARG A 35 -15.42 45.82 51.51
C ARG A 35 -14.27 46.78 51.85
N GLU A 36 -13.40 47.09 50.90
CA GLU A 36 -12.29 48.03 51.10
C GLU A 36 -12.79 49.47 51.27
N LEU A 37 -13.83 49.86 50.54
CA LEU A 37 -14.50 51.15 50.66
C LEU A 37 -15.11 51.33 52.06
N ASP A 38 -15.83 50.33 52.55
CA ASP A 38 -16.45 50.38 53.88
C ASP A 38 -15.39 50.44 54.98
N ALA A 39 -14.32 49.64 54.88
CA ALA A 39 -13.19 49.72 55.80
C ALA A 39 -12.52 51.11 55.78
N SER A 40 -12.37 51.72 54.60
CA SER A 40 -11.79 53.06 54.45
C SER A 40 -12.67 54.15 55.07
N LYS A 41 -14.00 54.03 54.94
CA LYS A 41 -14.97 54.93 55.61
C LYS A 41 -14.88 54.82 57.13
N THR A 42 -14.75 53.60 57.66
CA THR A 42 -14.54 53.39 59.10
C THR A 42 -13.24 54.03 59.57
N GLN A 43 -12.13 53.88 58.83
CA GLN A 43 -10.86 54.52 59.17
C GLN A 43 -10.96 56.06 59.14
N LEU A 44 -11.70 56.63 58.19
CA LEU A 44 -11.94 58.07 58.16
C LEU A 44 -12.66 58.55 59.42
N SER A 45 -13.72 57.85 59.85
CA SER A 45 -14.46 58.21 61.07
C SER A 45 -13.61 58.11 62.34
N GLN A 46 -12.67 57.15 62.38
CA GLN A 46 -11.73 57.02 63.50
C GLN A 46 -10.73 58.18 63.53
N ILE A 47 -10.19 58.56 62.37
CA ILE A 47 -9.31 59.73 62.26
C ILE A 47 -10.05 61.01 62.70
N GLU A 48 -11.32 61.17 62.31
CA GLU A 48 -12.13 62.31 62.74
C GLU A 48 -12.33 62.35 64.27
N ALA A 49 -12.60 61.20 64.91
CA ALA A 49 -12.69 61.13 66.36
C ALA A 49 -11.35 61.41 67.08
N GLU A 50 -10.22 61.00 66.51
CA GLU A 50 -8.88 61.30 67.04
C GLU A 50 -8.51 62.79 66.90
N ILE A 51 -9.03 63.47 65.87
CA ILE A 51 -8.92 64.92 65.70
C ILE A 51 -9.75 65.65 66.77
N ASP A 52 -11.01 65.24 66.97
CA ASP A 52 -11.92 65.86 67.94
C ASP A 52 -11.44 65.68 69.40
N SER A 53 -10.73 64.59 69.68
CA SER A 53 -10.11 64.34 70.99
C SER A 53 -8.78 65.08 71.20
N GLY A 54 -8.28 65.81 70.19
CA GLY A 54 -7.06 66.62 70.28
C GLY A 54 -5.76 65.82 70.30
N PHE A 55 -5.79 64.54 69.92
CA PHE A 55 -4.62 63.64 69.95
C PHE A 55 -3.67 63.85 68.76
N LEU A 56 -4.16 64.38 67.64
CA LEU A 56 -3.41 64.58 66.39
C LEU A 56 -3.06 66.06 66.15
N ASP A 57 -1.83 66.31 65.69
CA ASP A 57 -1.38 67.64 65.23
C ASP A 57 -2.22 68.14 64.04
N GLU A 58 -2.62 69.41 64.05
CA GLU A 58 -3.60 70.01 63.12
C GLU A 58 -3.18 69.87 61.65
N GLN A 59 -1.88 69.97 61.37
CA GLN A 59 -1.35 69.80 60.01
C GLN A 59 -1.27 68.33 59.58
N GLY A 60 -1.03 67.41 60.51
CA GLY A 60 -1.04 65.96 60.27
C GLY A 60 -2.46 65.44 60.01
N ALA A 61 -3.41 65.86 60.85
CA ALA A 61 -4.84 65.58 60.75
C ALA A 61 -5.42 65.94 59.38
N ALA A 62 -5.21 67.18 58.93
CA ALA A 62 -5.73 67.65 57.65
C ALA A 62 -5.13 66.92 56.42
N ARG A 63 -3.91 66.40 56.53
CA ARG A 63 -3.27 65.59 55.47
C ARG A 63 -3.82 64.16 55.46
N ALA A 64 -3.94 63.52 56.62
CA ALA A 64 -4.47 62.17 56.75
C ALA A 64 -5.92 62.07 56.25
N LYS A 65 -6.76 63.04 56.65
CA LYS A 65 -8.16 63.16 56.20
C LYS A 65 -8.26 63.24 54.67
N ARG A 66 -7.54 64.20 54.06
CA ARG A 66 -7.56 64.39 52.60
C ARG A 66 -7.02 63.18 51.82
N ALA A 67 -6.04 62.46 52.36
CA ALA A 67 -5.54 61.25 51.74
C ALA A 67 -6.61 60.13 51.74
N MET A 68 -7.33 59.96 52.85
CA MET A 68 -8.41 58.97 52.94
C MET A 68 -9.63 59.35 52.10
N GLU A 69 -10.04 60.61 52.09
CA GLU A 69 -11.13 61.09 51.23
C GLU A 69 -10.83 60.83 49.75
N ARG A 70 -9.59 61.10 49.30
CA ARG A 70 -9.16 60.78 47.93
C ARG A 70 -9.19 59.29 47.64
N ARG A 71 -8.81 58.45 48.61
CA ARG A 71 -8.86 56.99 48.47
C ARG A 71 -10.30 56.49 48.35
N ILE A 72 -11.21 57.01 49.18
CA ILE A 72 -12.64 56.68 49.15
C ILE A 72 -13.25 57.05 47.80
N LEU A 73 -12.94 58.25 47.28
CA LEU A 73 -13.38 58.68 45.95
C LEU A 73 -12.82 57.76 44.85
N ALA A 74 -11.52 57.44 44.89
CA ALA A 74 -10.91 56.56 43.90
C ALA A 74 -11.47 55.12 43.94
N LEU A 75 -11.89 54.64 45.11
CA LEU A 75 -12.58 53.35 45.25
C LEU A 75 -14.02 53.42 44.73
N GLY A 76 -14.72 54.55 44.93
CA GLY A 76 -16.04 54.83 44.36
C GLY A 76 -16.01 54.86 42.83
N ASP A 77 -15.09 55.64 42.24
CA ASP A 77 -14.92 55.74 40.78
C ASP A 77 -14.63 54.37 40.14
N ARG A 78 -13.89 53.49 40.83
CA ARG A 78 -13.63 52.11 40.38
C ARG A 78 -14.87 51.22 40.45
N LEU A 79 -15.73 51.44 41.43
CA LEU A 79 -17.00 50.71 41.57
C LEU A 79 -17.97 51.14 40.47
N ASP A 80 -18.08 52.45 40.22
CA ASP A 80 -18.91 53.01 39.14
C ASP A 80 -18.41 52.54 37.77
N ALA A 81 -17.09 52.51 37.55
CA ALA A 81 -16.51 51.96 36.33
C ALA A 81 -16.81 50.46 36.12
N LEU A 82 -16.98 49.67 37.19
CA LEU A 82 -17.41 48.28 37.09
C LEU A 82 -18.90 48.14 36.75
N ASP A 83 -19.74 49.06 37.25
CA ASP A 83 -21.17 49.09 36.94
C ASP A 83 -21.42 49.61 35.50
N ASP A 84 -20.66 50.61 35.03
CA ASP A 84 -20.70 51.17 33.68
C ASP A 84 -20.09 50.26 32.60
N ALA A 85 -19.11 49.43 32.97
CA ALA A 85 -18.47 48.48 32.05
C ALA A 85 -19.45 47.43 31.48
N GLY A 86 -20.69 47.38 31.99
CA GLY A 86 -21.72 46.47 31.54
C GLY A 86 -21.31 45.04 31.82
N GLY A 87 -21.74 44.50 32.96
CA GLY A 87 -21.38 43.14 33.37
C GLY A 87 -21.47 42.17 32.19
N GLU A 88 -20.35 41.48 31.90
CA GLU A 88 -20.34 40.42 30.89
C GLU A 88 -21.57 39.56 31.11
N PRO A 89 -22.37 39.21 30.08
CA PRO A 89 -23.54 38.38 30.27
C PRO A 89 -23.08 37.10 30.96
N ALA A 90 -23.41 36.98 32.25
CA ALA A 90 -22.92 35.91 33.09
C ALA A 90 -23.62 34.63 32.65
N LEU A 91 -23.04 33.97 31.64
CA LEU A 91 -23.52 32.66 31.21
C LEU A 91 -23.51 31.76 32.44
N PRO A 92 -24.67 31.19 32.83
CA PRO A 92 -24.75 30.37 34.01
C PRO A 92 -23.78 29.19 33.89
N ILE A 93 -23.23 28.76 35.03
CA ILE A 93 -22.16 27.75 35.12
C ILE A 93 -22.51 26.47 34.34
N TRP A 94 -23.79 26.09 34.32
CA TRP A 94 -24.26 24.91 33.57
C TRP A 94 -24.14 25.07 32.05
N ILE A 95 -24.18 26.27 31.48
CA ILE A 95 -23.92 26.48 30.04
C ILE A 95 -22.42 26.42 29.76
N LYS A 96 -21.61 27.06 30.61
CA LYS A 96 -20.13 27.06 30.50
C LYS A 96 -19.53 25.66 30.55
N LEU A 97 -20.08 24.78 31.38
CA LEU A 97 -19.68 23.38 31.49
C LEU A 97 -20.47 22.44 30.57
N GLY A 98 -21.76 22.72 30.36
CA GLY A 98 -22.67 21.83 29.67
C GLY A 98 -22.46 21.80 28.16
N VAL A 99 -22.26 22.94 27.51
CA VAL A 99 -22.03 23.00 26.05
C VAL A 99 -20.79 22.19 25.62
N PRO A 100 -19.60 22.38 26.23
CA PRO A 100 -18.43 21.57 25.86
C PRO A 100 -18.59 20.09 26.24
N ALA A 101 -19.25 19.78 27.36
CA ALA A 101 -19.53 18.39 27.74
C ALA A 101 -20.46 17.71 26.72
N VAL A 102 -21.52 18.38 26.28
CA VAL A 102 -22.44 17.89 25.25
C VAL A 102 -21.70 17.68 23.94
N LEU A 103 -20.87 18.63 23.49
CA LEU A 103 -20.07 18.45 22.27
C LEU A 103 -19.14 17.23 22.35
N ALA A 104 -18.47 17.03 23.48
CA ALA A 104 -17.59 15.88 23.69
C ALA A 104 -18.37 14.54 23.70
N ILE A 105 -19.50 14.49 24.40
CA ILE A 105 -20.37 13.31 24.47
C ILE A 105 -20.98 13.03 23.09
N SER A 106 -21.42 14.05 22.37
CA SER A 106 -21.95 13.93 21.01
C SER A 106 -20.90 13.42 20.04
N ALA A 107 -19.65 13.91 20.10
CA ALA A 107 -18.57 13.40 19.26
C ALA A 107 -18.27 11.92 19.55
N PHE A 108 -18.22 11.53 20.83
CA PHE A 108 -18.01 10.13 21.23
C PHE A 108 -19.18 9.23 20.84
N GLY A 109 -20.42 9.71 21.00
CA GLY A 109 -21.64 8.96 20.68
C GLY A 109 -21.93 8.86 19.18
N LEU A 110 -21.51 9.83 18.37
CA LEU A 110 -21.66 9.79 16.92
C LEU A 110 -20.61 8.91 16.24
N TYR A 111 -19.45 8.69 16.85
CA TYR A 111 -18.41 7.82 16.29
C TYR A 111 -18.88 6.40 15.95
N PRO A 112 -19.63 5.67 16.81
CA PRO A 112 -20.17 4.37 16.42
C PRO A 112 -21.28 4.44 15.36
N LEU A 113 -21.90 5.61 15.14
CA LEU A 113 -22.98 5.79 14.15
C LEU A 113 -22.45 6.12 12.75
N VAL A 114 -21.38 6.92 12.67
CA VAL A 114 -20.78 7.40 11.41
C VAL A 114 -19.49 6.64 11.07
N GLY A 115 -18.76 6.20 12.08
CA GLY A 115 -17.49 5.49 11.93
C GLY A 115 -17.65 3.98 11.91
N SER A 116 -16.54 3.30 11.65
CA SER A 116 -16.41 1.85 11.69
C SER A 116 -15.59 1.45 12.94
N PRO A 117 -16.21 1.42 14.15
CA PRO A 117 -15.48 1.13 15.40
C PRO A 117 -14.83 -0.26 15.40
N ASN A 118 -15.38 -1.20 14.61
CA ASN A 118 -14.86 -2.55 14.44
C ASN A 118 -14.11 -2.73 13.11
N TYR A 119 -13.51 -1.67 12.57
CA TYR A 119 -12.70 -1.80 11.36
C TYR A 119 -11.49 -2.69 11.63
N SER A 120 -11.61 -3.96 11.25
CA SER A 120 -10.49 -4.89 11.16
C SER A 120 -9.91 -4.79 9.76
N PRO A 121 -8.68 -4.29 9.58
CA PRO A 121 -8.04 -4.28 8.28
C PRO A 121 -7.84 -5.73 7.83
N GLN A 122 -8.70 -6.20 6.93
CA GLN A 122 -8.55 -7.49 6.27
C GLN A 122 -7.38 -7.37 5.30
N THR A 123 -6.20 -7.74 5.78
CA THR A 123 -5.05 -7.99 4.90
C THR A 123 -5.26 -9.34 4.21
N THR A 124 -4.69 -9.55 3.03
CA THR A 124 -4.77 -10.83 2.29
C THR A 124 -4.40 -12.04 3.14
N ALA A 125 -3.58 -11.85 4.18
CA ALA A 125 -3.19 -12.90 5.13
C ALA A 125 -4.29 -13.35 6.10
N ASN A 126 -5.32 -12.52 6.36
CA ASN A 126 -6.40 -12.82 7.31
C ASN A 126 -7.79 -12.85 6.64
N ARG A 127 -7.85 -12.87 5.30
CA ARG A 127 -9.11 -13.05 4.57
C ARG A 127 -9.45 -14.54 4.55
N GLU A 128 -10.53 -14.92 5.23
CA GLU A 128 -11.11 -16.25 5.04
C GLU A 128 -11.58 -16.37 3.59
N LEU A 129 -10.88 -17.20 2.81
CA LEU A 129 -11.24 -17.52 1.43
C LEU A 129 -12.60 -18.22 1.45
N THR A 130 -13.51 -17.79 0.58
CA THR A 130 -14.76 -18.53 0.36
C THR A 130 -14.47 -19.95 -0.15
N PRO A 131 -15.38 -20.91 0.02
CA PRO A 131 -15.17 -22.29 -0.47
C PRO A 131 -14.84 -22.36 -1.97
N GLU A 132 -15.37 -21.43 -2.78
CA GLU A 132 -15.05 -21.31 -4.20
C GLU A 132 -13.64 -20.75 -4.44
N GLU A 133 -13.22 -19.73 -3.69
CA GLU A 133 -11.87 -19.18 -3.79
C GLU A 133 -10.81 -20.19 -3.30
N GLN A 134 -11.11 -20.99 -2.26
CA GLN A 134 -10.24 -22.09 -1.82
C GLN A 134 -10.10 -23.16 -2.91
N ALA A 135 -11.21 -23.56 -3.53
CA ALA A 135 -11.18 -24.55 -4.62
C ALA A 135 -10.33 -24.08 -5.80
N ILE A 136 -10.35 -22.78 -6.14
CA ILE A 136 -9.49 -22.21 -7.19
C ILE A 136 -8.03 -22.13 -6.74
N ALA A 137 -7.77 -21.81 -5.47
CA ALA A 137 -6.42 -21.74 -4.93
C ALA A 137 -5.72 -23.10 -4.89
N ASP A 138 -6.49 -24.18 -4.70
CA ASP A 138 -5.99 -25.56 -4.69
C ASP A 138 -5.80 -26.16 -6.10
N MET A 139 -6.27 -25.48 -7.16
CA MET A 139 -6.12 -25.95 -8.55
C MET A 139 -4.69 -25.77 -9.07
N SER A 140 -4.26 -26.70 -9.92
CA SER A 140 -3.02 -26.60 -10.67
C SER A 140 -3.14 -25.58 -11.83
N LEU A 141 -1.99 -25.03 -12.27
CA LEU A 141 -1.97 -24.05 -13.38
C LEU A 141 -2.67 -24.54 -14.67
N PRO A 142 -2.54 -25.82 -15.09
CA PRO A 142 -3.28 -26.33 -16.26
C PRO A 142 -4.81 -26.37 -16.06
N GLU A 143 -5.27 -26.65 -14.84
CA GLU A 143 -6.71 -26.63 -14.52
C GLU A 143 -7.26 -25.21 -14.53
N ILE A 144 -6.48 -24.25 -14.03
CA ILE A 144 -6.81 -22.82 -14.10
C ILE A 144 -6.87 -22.35 -15.56
N GLU A 145 -5.92 -22.78 -16.42
CA GLU A 145 -5.95 -22.50 -17.86
C GLU A 145 -7.26 -23.00 -18.50
N ALA A 146 -7.62 -24.26 -18.25
CA ALA A 146 -8.83 -24.87 -18.80
C ALA A 146 -10.11 -24.12 -18.35
N LEU A 147 -10.17 -23.72 -17.06
CA LEU A 147 -11.28 -22.95 -16.52
C LEU A 147 -11.37 -21.56 -17.17
N LEU A 148 -10.24 -20.87 -17.35
CA LEU A 148 -10.19 -19.57 -18.01
C LEU A 148 -10.66 -19.67 -19.46
N VAL A 149 -10.17 -20.66 -20.22
CA VAL A 149 -10.62 -20.92 -21.60
C VAL A 149 -12.12 -21.20 -21.65
N GLN A 150 -12.62 -22.05 -20.76
CA GLN A 150 -14.05 -22.36 -20.68
C GLN A 150 -14.88 -21.10 -20.38
N ARG A 151 -14.44 -20.25 -19.44
CA ARG A 151 -15.13 -19.02 -19.08
C ARG A 151 -15.12 -18.03 -20.25
N ILE A 152 -13.99 -17.83 -20.92
CA ILE A 152 -13.87 -16.94 -22.08
C ILE A 152 -14.82 -17.37 -23.20
N GLN A 153 -14.90 -18.69 -23.47
CA GLN A 153 -15.83 -19.24 -24.45
C GLN A 153 -17.30 -19.02 -24.05
N SER A 154 -17.61 -19.22 -22.77
CA SER A 154 -18.99 -19.12 -22.25
C SER A 154 -19.50 -17.69 -22.12
N SER A 155 -18.61 -16.73 -21.80
CA SER A 155 -18.93 -15.31 -21.67
C SER A 155 -18.93 -14.57 -23.02
N GLY A 156 -18.71 -15.29 -24.13
CA GLY A 156 -18.75 -14.74 -25.47
C GLY A 156 -17.53 -13.89 -25.78
N SER A 157 -16.31 -14.44 -25.63
CA SER A 157 -15.02 -14.03 -26.20
C SER A 157 -14.69 -12.52 -26.36
N GLN A 158 -15.38 -11.62 -25.65
CA GLN A 158 -15.26 -10.17 -25.82
C GLN A 158 -14.67 -9.48 -24.58
N ASP A 159 -14.37 -10.24 -23.52
CA ASP A 159 -13.70 -9.68 -22.35
C ASP A 159 -12.17 -9.72 -22.55
N PRO A 160 -11.52 -8.58 -22.82
CA PRO A 160 -10.06 -8.52 -22.95
C PRO A 160 -9.35 -8.96 -21.66
N THR A 161 -9.99 -8.76 -20.50
CA THR A 161 -9.42 -9.09 -19.20
C THR A 161 -9.23 -10.60 -19.03
N GLY A 162 -10.16 -11.40 -19.54
CA GLY A 162 -10.05 -12.86 -19.51
C GLY A 162 -8.80 -13.35 -20.24
N PHE A 163 -8.49 -12.76 -21.39
CA PHE A 163 -7.30 -13.08 -22.17
C PHE A 163 -6.00 -12.61 -21.49
N VAL A 164 -6.00 -11.48 -20.78
CA VAL A 164 -4.86 -11.06 -19.94
C VAL A 164 -4.55 -12.10 -18.86
N TYR A 165 -5.57 -12.59 -18.15
CA TYR A 165 -5.35 -13.60 -17.11
C TYR A 165 -4.89 -14.94 -17.70
N LEU A 166 -5.47 -15.35 -18.84
CA LEU A 166 -5.02 -16.54 -19.56
C LEU A 166 -3.54 -16.44 -19.95
N ALA A 167 -3.12 -15.27 -20.45
CA ALA A 167 -1.75 -15.02 -20.81
C ALA A 167 -0.80 -15.14 -19.61
N ARG A 168 -1.15 -14.54 -18.46
CA ARG A 168 -0.34 -14.66 -17.22
C ARG A 168 -0.19 -16.10 -16.74
N VAL A 169 -1.28 -16.87 -16.72
CA VAL A 169 -1.23 -18.29 -16.33
C VAL A 169 -0.32 -19.07 -17.29
N ARG A 170 -0.38 -18.79 -18.59
CA ARG A 170 0.51 -19.39 -19.59
C ARG A 170 1.98 -18.97 -19.42
N MET A 171 2.25 -17.72 -19.05
CA MET A 171 3.59 -17.26 -18.69
C MET A 171 4.16 -18.05 -17.50
N ASP A 172 3.35 -18.24 -16.45
CA ASP A 172 3.75 -18.98 -15.25
C ASP A 172 4.00 -20.47 -15.53
N MET A 173 3.29 -21.04 -16.52
CA MET A 173 3.53 -22.39 -17.04
C MET A 173 4.74 -22.48 -17.98
N GLY A 174 5.38 -21.36 -18.33
CA GLY A 174 6.48 -21.31 -19.31
C GLY A 174 6.05 -21.43 -20.78
N LYS A 175 4.74 -21.38 -21.06
CA LYS A 175 4.18 -21.41 -22.42
C LYS A 175 4.21 -20.00 -23.03
N PHE A 176 5.42 -19.51 -23.31
CA PHE A 176 5.63 -18.11 -23.69
C PHE A 176 4.94 -17.71 -25.00
N ASP A 177 4.91 -18.59 -26.00
CA ASP A 177 4.25 -18.29 -27.29
C ASP A 177 2.73 -18.20 -27.15
N ASP A 178 2.12 -19.19 -26.49
CA ASP A 178 0.68 -19.20 -26.19
C ASP A 178 0.26 -18.01 -25.31
N ALA A 179 1.16 -17.54 -24.44
CA ALA A 179 0.93 -16.36 -23.63
C ALA A 179 0.92 -15.08 -24.46
N LEU A 180 1.86 -14.92 -25.41
CA LEU A 180 1.91 -13.77 -26.31
C LEU A 180 0.67 -13.69 -27.21
N GLU A 181 0.16 -14.82 -27.70
CA GLU A 181 -1.08 -14.88 -28.49
C GLU A 181 -2.29 -14.40 -27.67
N ALA A 182 -2.43 -14.89 -26.44
CA ALA A 182 -3.50 -14.45 -25.55
C ALA A 182 -3.39 -12.96 -25.21
N TYR A 183 -2.17 -12.46 -25.00
CA TYR A 183 -1.91 -11.03 -24.80
C TYR A 183 -2.25 -10.17 -26.01
N GLN A 184 -1.91 -10.60 -27.23
CA GLN A 184 -2.30 -9.92 -28.46
C GLN A 184 -3.82 -9.86 -28.62
N THR A 185 -4.50 -10.98 -28.38
CA THR A 185 -5.97 -11.03 -28.39
C THR A 185 -6.56 -10.03 -27.38
N ALA A 186 -6.00 -9.96 -26.17
CA ALA A 186 -6.42 -8.98 -25.18
C ALA A 186 -6.22 -7.52 -25.66
N ALA A 187 -5.09 -7.21 -26.31
CA ALA A 187 -4.82 -5.89 -26.85
C ALA A 187 -5.84 -5.50 -27.92
N GLU A 188 -6.12 -6.40 -28.86
CA GLU A 188 -7.10 -6.18 -29.93
C GLU A 188 -8.50 -5.94 -29.38
N LEU A 189 -8.96 -6.76 -28.43
CA LEU A 189 -10.28 -6.61 -27.80
C LEU A 189 -10.38 -5.33 -26.95
N SER A 190 -9.27 -4.86 -26.41
CA SER A 190 -9.21 -3.66 -25.57
C SER A 190 -9.00 -2.35 -26.34
N ASP A 191 -9.00 -2.39 -27.67
CA ASP A 191 -8.65 -1.27 -28.55
C ASP A 191 -7.28 -0.66 -28.21
N ASN A 192 -6.28 -1.53 -28.02
CA ASN A 192 -4.92 -1.18 -27.63
C ASN A 192 -4.86 -0.30 -26.36
N ASN A 193 -5.60 -0.70 -25.33
CA ASN A 193 -5.56 -0.03 -24.04
C ASN A 193 -4.10 0.11 -23.56
N PRO A 194 -3.62 1.33 -23.23
CA PRO A 194 -2.22 1.55 -22.87
C PRO A 194 -1.72 0.68 -21.71
N ASN A 195 -2.60 0.34 -20.76
CA ASN A 195 -2.25 -0.52 -19.63
C ASN A 195 -1.98 -1.97 -20.08
N VAL A 196 -2.80 -2.48 -21.01
CA VAL A 196 -2.63 -3.83 -21.57
C VAL A 196 -1.37 -3.85 -22.42
N VAL A 197 -1.17 -2.87 -23.30
CA VAL A 197 0.04 -2.76 -24.13
C VAL A 197 1.30 -2.70 -23.27
N GLN A 198 1.31 -1.92 -22.19
CA GLN A 198 2.44 -1.84 -21.27
C GLN A 198 2.78 -3.21 -20.65
N GLU A 199 1.77 -3.97 -20.26
CA GLU A 199 1.97 -5.30 -19.68
C GLU A 199 2.56 -6.28 -20.71
N ILE A 200 2.11 -6.21 -21.95
CA ILE A 200 2.63 -7.05 -23.04
C ILE A 200 4.11 -6.75 -23.28
N GLU A 201 4.51 -5.48 -23.28
CA GLU A 201 5.91 -5.10 -23.43
C GLU A 201 6.78 -5.63 -22.28
N GLN A 202 6.27 -5.62 -21.05
CA GLN A 202 6.95 -6.24 -19.90
C GLN A 202 7.08 -7.76 -20.07
N ALA A 203 6.01 -8.43 -20.52
CA ALA A 203 6.02 -9.86 -20.79
C ALA A 203 7.01 -10.22 -21.90
N ARG A 204 7.05 -9.48 -23.01
CA ARG A 204 8.05 -9.66 -24.08
C ARG A 204 9.47 -9.49 -23.56
N ALA A 205 9.74 -8.43 -22.79
CA ALA A 205 11.06 -8.21 -22.22
C ALA A 205 11.49 -9.32 -21.25
N TYR A 206 10.54 -9.86 -20.48
CA TYR A 206 10.79 -11.03 -19.64
C TYR A 206 11.09 -12.28 -20.47
N ILE A 207 10.27 -12.58 -21.48
CA ILE A 207 10.45 -13.72 -22.37
C ILE A 207 11.81 -13.63 -23.06
N GLU A 208 12.18 -12.46 -23.57
CA GLU A 208 13.48 -12.23 -24.21
C GLU A 208 14.64 -12.47 -23.25
N ARG A 209 14.52 -12.00 -22.00
CA ARG A 209 15.51 -12.28 -20.96
C ARG A 209 15.61 -13.77 -20.66
N VAL A 210 14.49 -14.46 -20.53
CA VAL A 210 14.46 -15.90 -20.26
C VAL A 210 15.04 -16.68 -21.45
N ARG A 211 14.71 -16.30 -22.68
CA ARG A 211 15.22 -16.89 -23.93
C ARG A 211 16.69 -16.59 -24.19
N SER A 212 17.21 -15.46 -23.73
CA SER A 212 18.64 -15.13 -23.83
C SER A 212 19.48 -15.78 -22.73
N GLN A 213 18.88 -16.06 -21.57
CA GLN A 213 19.52 -16.80 -20.47
C GLN A 213 19.38 -18.31 -20.58
N SER A 214 18.39 -18.80 -21.34
CA SER A 214 18.21 -20.21 -21.67
C SER A 214 18.81 -20.44 -23.06
N PRO A 215 19.74 -21.39 -23.25
CA PRO A 215 20.19 -21.75 -24.59
C PRO A 215 18.98 -22.24 -25.41
N SER A 216 18.55 -21.37 -26.33
CA SER A 216 17.40 -21.49 -27.25
C SER A 216 16.77 -22.88 -27.28
N SER A 217 15.56 -23.02 -26.74
CA SER A 217 14.68 -24.14 -27.05
C SER A 217 14.20 -23.97 -28.50
N ALA A 218 14.85 -24.73 -29.38
CA ALA A 218 14.43 -25.15 -30.72
C ALA A 218 12.97 -24.82 -31.15
N ALA A 219 12.74 -23.60 -31.60
CA ALA A 219 11.87 -23.31 -32.73
C ALA A 219 12.57 -22.25 -33.59
N PRO A 220 12.55 -22.34 -34.93
CA PRO A 220 12.91 -21.20 -35.76
C PRO A 220 12.00 -20.02 -35.39
N ASP A 221 12.53 -18.79 -35.35
CA ASP A 221 11.69 -17.59 -35.33
C ASP A 221 10.91 -17.55 -36.65
N ILE A 222 9.70 -18.09 -36.65
CA ILE A 222 8.78 -18.00 -37.77
C ILE A 222 8.01 -16.70 -37.59
N GLU A 223 8.29 -15.71 -38.44
CA GLU A 223 7.44 -14.51 -38.54
C GLU A 223 5.99 -14.94 -38.73
N SER A 224 5.05 -14.28 -38.05
CA SER A 224 3.64 -14.69 -37.96
C SER A 224 2.90 -14.82 -39.31
N GLY A 225 3.49 -14.36 -40.42
CA GLY A 225 3.02 -14.64 -41.78
C GLY A 225 3.34 -16.05 -42.30
N ASP A 226 4.45 -16.65 -41.86
CA ASP A 226 4.96 -17.93 -42.36
C ASP A 226 4.43 -19.14 -41.57
N ALA A 227 3.84 -18.92 -40.39
CA ALA A 227 3.31 -19.98 -39.54
C ALA A 227 2.09 -20.68 -40.15
N ALA A 228 1.23 -19.95 -40.86
CA ALA A 228 0.08 -20.51 -41.57
C ALA A 228 0.51 -21.36 -42.78
N ASP A 229 1.53 -20.90 -43.51
CA ASP A 229 2.10 -21.62 -44.65
C ASP A 229 2.88 -22.86 -44.22
N MET A 230 3.58 -22.78 -43.09
CA MET A 230 4.24 -23.93 -42.49
C MET A 230 3.24 -24.97 -41.96
N ALA A 231 2.13 -24.52 -41.34
CA ALA A 231 1.08 -25.42 -40.88
C ALA A 231 0.38 -26.16 -42.03
N ASN A 232 0.21 -25.52 -43.19
CA ASN A 232 -0.31 -26.17 -44.39
C ASN A 232 0.72 -27.13 -45.00
N SER A 233 1.99 -26.73 -45.04
CA SER A 233 3.09 -27.58 -45.53
C SER A 233 3.24 -28.86 -44.69
N ILE A 234 3.16 -28.78 -43.35
CA ILE A 234 3.26 -29.93 -42.45
C ILE A 234 2.11 -30.92 -42.67
N ARG A 235 0.90 -30.43 -42.98
CA ARG A 235 -0.28 -31.27 -43.28
C ARG A 235 -0.16 -32.02 -44.62
N GLU A 236 0.64 -31.50 -45.54
CA GLU A 236 0.88 -32.11 -46.86
C GLU A 236 2.08 -33.07 -46.87
N MET A 237 2.91 -33.06 -45.82
CA MET A 237 4.09 -33.92 -45.72
C MET A 237 3.73 -35.36 -45.32
N THR A 238 4.44 -36.33 -45.90
CA THR A 238 4.37 -37.73 -45.44
C THR A 238 5.10 -37.88 -44.10
N PRO A 239 4.80 -38.93 -43.30
CA PRO A 239 5.51 -39.20 -42.05
C PRO A 239 7.03 -39.30 -42.23
N GLU A 240 7.50 -39.83 -43.36
CA GLU A 240 8.92 -39.94 -43.69
C GLU A 240 9.55 -38.56 -43.97
N GLN A 241 8.81 -37.67 -44.63
CA GLN A 241 9.26 -36.29 -44.89
C GLN A 241 9.30 -35.48 -43.60
N GLN A 242 8.32 -35.67 -42.71
CA GLN A 242 8.32 -35.05 -41.37
C GLN A 242 9.52 -35.55 -40.55
N GLN A 243 9.81 -36.86 -40.55
CA GLN A 243 11.01 -37.39 -39.90
C GLN A 243 12.31 -36.84 -40.48
N ALA A 244 12.42 -36.72 -41.81
CA ALA A 244 13.59 -36.14 -42.45
C ALA A 244 13.79 -34.66 -42.07
N GLN A 245 12.70 -33.90 -41.95
CA GLN A 245 12.76 -32.51 -41.50
C GLN A 245 13.16 -32.41 -40.02
N ILE A 246 12.62 -33.27 -39.15
CA ILE A 246 13.02 -33.34 -37.74
C ILE A 246 14.51 -33.67 -37.62
N ARG A 247 14.99 -34.67 -38.36
CA ARG A 247 16.43 -35.01 -38.41
C ARG A 247 17.26 -33.81 -38.81
N SER A 248 16.90 -33.10 -39.88
CA SER A 248 17.62 -31.91 -40.33
C SER A 248 17.65 -30.79 -39.27
N MET A 249 16.59 -30.62 -38.48
CA MET A 249 16.57 -29.67 -37.37
C MET A 249 17.51 -30.10 -36.23
N VAL A 250 17.55 -31.39 -35.91
CA VAL A 250 18.46 -31.95 -34.89
C VAL A 250 19.91 -31.90 -35.36
N ASP A 251 20.18 -32.15 -36.65
CA ASP A 251 21.50 -31.98 -37.27
C ASP A 251 21.98 -30.52 -37.16
N GLY A 252 21.09 -29.55 -37.43
CA GLY A 252 21.41 -28.13 -37.29
C GLY A 252 21.72 -27.71 -35.85
N LEU A 253 21.11 -28.38 -34.86
CA LEU A 253 21.48 -28.20 -33.45
C LEU A 253 22.89 -28.73 -33.16
N ALA A 254 23.25 -29.90 -33.70
CA ALA A 254 24.58 -30.48 -33.52
C ALA A 254 25.68 -29.56 -34.05
N VAL A 255 25.54 -29.07 -35.30
CA VAL A 255 26.50 -28.13 -35.90
C VAL A 255 26.68 -26.87 -35.06
N ARG A 256 25.58 -26.34 -34.49
CA ARG A 256 25.67 -25.14 -33.64
C ARG A 256 26.40 -25.41 -32.33
N LEU A 257 26.25 -26.60 -31.76
CA LEU A 257 26.93 -26.98 -30.53
C LEU A 257 28.42 -27.22 -30.75
N GLU A 258 28.84 -27.58 -31.97
CA GLU A 258 30.25 -27.54 -32.36
C GLU A 258 30.80 -26.10 -32.35
N ASP A 259 30.00 -25.12 -32.84
CA ASP A 259 30.38 -23.70 -32.82
C ASP A 259 30.30 -23.06 -31.42
N ASN A 260 29.46 -23.57 -30.53
CA ASN A 260 29.28 -23.10 -29.16
C ASN A 260 29.27 -24.29 -28.18
N PRO A 261 30.47 -24.81 -27.82
CA PRO A 261 30.60 -26.05 -27.05
C PRO A 261 30.20 -25.91 -25.58
N ASP A 262 30.08 -24.69 -25.05
CA ASP A 262 29.80 -24.42 -23.63
C ASP A 262 28.32 -24.60 -23.23
N ASP A 263 27.45 -25.03 -24.15
CA ASP A 263 26.01 -25.25 -23.91
C ASP A 263 25.69 -26.69 -23.47
N LEU A 264 25.84 -26.96 -22.17
CA LEU A 264 25.54 -28.29 -21.59
C LEU A 264 24.09 -28.73 -21.85
N GLN A 265 23.12 -27.81 -21.73
CA GLN A 265 21.71 -28.16 -21.90
C GLN A 265 21.38 -28.49 -23.36
N GLY A 266 22.03 -27.80 -24.30
CA GLY A 266 21.97 -28.12 -25.73
C GLY A 266 22.49 -29.52 -26.03
N TRP A 267 23.66 -29.89 -25.49
CA TRP A 267 24.23 -31.23 -25.63
C TRP A 267 23.30 -32.32 -25.06
N LEU A 268 22.79 -32.15 -23.84
CA LEU A 268 21.85 -33.11 -23.23
C LEU A 268 20.57 -33.30 -24.06
N ARG A 269 20.05 -32.21 -24.64
CA ARG A 269 18.86 -32.24 -25.49
C ARG A 269 19.13 -32.94 -26.83
N LEU A 270 20.27 -32.68 -27.45
CA LEU A 270 20.68 -33.33 -28.69
C LEU A 270 20.75 -34.86 -28.53
N ILE A 271 21.40 -35.33 -27.46
CA ILE A 271 21.57 -36.76 -27.16
C ILE A 271 20.21 -37.43 -26.93
N ARG A 272 19.31 -36.80 -26.16
CA ARG A 272 17.93 -37.29 -25.96
C ARG A 272 17.14 -37.34 -27.27
N ALA A 273 17.23 -36.29 -28.10
CA ALA A 273 16.50 -36.22 -29.36
C ALA A 273 16.95 -37.33 -30.34
N ARG A 274 18.26 -37.56 -30.47
CA ARG A 274 18.81 -38.65 -31.28
C ARG A 274 18.36 -40.03 -30.78
N THR A 275 18.35 -40.23 -29.47
CA THR A 275 17.89 -41.50 -28.87
C THR A 275 16.40 -41.75 -29.16
N VAL A 276 15.54 -40.72 -29.07
CA VAL A 276 14.11 -40.82 -29.44
C VAL A 276 13.92 -41.11 -30.93
N LEU A 277 14.83 -40.63 -31.79
CA LEU A 277 14.84 -40.93 -33.23
C LEU A 277 15.36 -42.34 -33.56
N GLY A 278 15.78 -43.11 -32.54
CA GLY A 278 16.38 -44.44 -32.71
C GLY A 278 17.83 -44.42 -33.18
N GLU A 279 18.48 -43.26 -33.10
CA GLU A 279 19.85 -43.03 -33.56
C GLU A 279 20.83 -43.11 -32.38
N SER A 280 20.79 -44.23 -31.64
CA SER A 280 21.57 -44.39 -30.39
C SER A 280 23.09 -44.31 -30.60
N GLU A 281 23.61 -44.83 -31.72
CA GLU A 281 25.05 -44.71 -32.03
C GLU A 281 25.46 -43.24 -32.20
N VAL A 282 24.65 -42.45 -32.92
CA VAL A 282 24.90 -41.00 -33.11
C VAL A 282 24.74 -40.23 -31.80
N ALA A 283 23.82 -40.66 -30.94
CA ALA A 283 23.67 -40.08 -29.60
C ALA A 283 24.92 -40.31 -28.73
N ALA A 284 25.53 -41.50 -28.81
CA ALA A 284 26.77 -41.83 -28.11
C ALA A 284 27.98 -41.04 -28.63
N ASP A 285 28.07 -40.80 -29.94
CA ASP A 285 29.09 -39.93 -30.53
C ASP A 285 28.98 -38.49 -29.98
N HIS A 286 27.78 -37.91 -29.99
CA HIS A 286 27.56 -36.57 -29.44
C HIS A 286 27.74 -36.50 -27.91
N LEU A 287 27.54 -37.61 -27.19
CA LEU A 287 27.89 -37.70 -25.77
C LEU A 287 29.42 -37.62 -25.56
N ALA A 288 30.21 -38.24 -26.44
CA ALA A 288 31.66 -38.13 -26.40
C ALA A 288 32.14 -36.71 -26.73
N ASP A 289 31.53 -36.06 -27.74
CA ASP A 289 31.81 -34.67 -28.09
C ASP A 289 31.50 -33.72 -26.91
N ALA A 290 30.35 -33.90 -26.27
CA ALA A 290 29.95 -33.13 -25.08
C ALA A 290 30.95 -33.34 -23.92
N ARG A 291 31.39 -34.58 -23.67
CA ARG A 291 32.40 -34.85 -22.64
C ARG A 291 33.72 -34.13 -22.94
N ALA A 292 34.15 -34.11 -24.20
CA ALA A 292 35.35 -33.39 -24.61
C ALA A 292 35.21 -31.87 -24.43
N ALA A 293 34.04 -31.30 -24.75
CA ALA A 293 33.74 -29.89 -24.50
C ALA A 293 33.81 -29.52 -23.01
N PHE A 294 33.46 -30.44 -22.11
CA PHE A 294 33.41 -30.21 -20.66
C PHE A 294 34.50 -30.92 -19.85
N ASP A 295 35.67 -31.25 -20.42
CA ASP A 295 36.75 -32.03 -19.77
C ASP A 295 37.30 -31.43 -18.45
N GLY A 296 36.98 -30.17 -18.14
CA GLY A 296 37.32 -29.49 -16.88
C GLY A 296 36.15 -29.24 -15.92
N ASN A 297 34.93 -29.65 -16.27
CA ASN A 297 33.72 -29.33 -15.51
C ASN A 297 33.10 -30.60 -14.89
N PRO A 298 33.37 -30.90 -13.61
CA PRO A 298 32.92 -32.14 -12.97
C PRO A 298 31.40 -32.23 -12.84
N GLU A 299 30.70 -31.09 -12.73
CA GLU A 299 29.24 -31.04 -12.65
C GLU A 299 28.60 -31.40 -14.00
N ALA A 300 29.14 -30.83 -15.09
CA ALA A 300 28.71 -31.15 -16.45
C ALA A 300 28.95 -32.63 -16.79
N LEU A 301 30.14 -33.16 -16.45
CA LEU A 301 30.46 -34.57 -16.66
C LEU A 301 29.55 -35.50 -15.85
N ALA A 302 29.17 -35.13 -14.63
CA ALA A 302 28.21 -35.91 -13.83
C ALA A 302 26.83 -35.96 -14.50
N ALA A 303 26.33 -34.83 -15.02
CA ALA A 303 25.07 -34.78 -15.74
C ALA A 303 25.08 -35.64 -17.03
N LEU A 304 26.19 -35.63 -17.77
CA LEU A 304 26.36 -36.46 -18.97
C LEU A 304 26.42 -37.96 -18.63
N ASN A 305 27.11 -38.36 -17.56
CA ASN A 305 27.14 -39.75 -17.10
C ASN A 305 25.78 -40.24 -16.62
N GLN A 306 25.01 -39.37 -15.95
CA GLN A 306 23.65 -39.68 -15.56
C GLN A 306 22.78 -39.90 -16.80
N LEU A 307 22.90 -39.03 -17.81
CA LEU A 307 22.14 -39.16 -19.05
C LEU A 307 22.46 -40.46 -19.80
N GLU A 308 23.74 -40.83 -19.90
CA GLU A 308 24.18 -42.11 -20.49
C GLU A 308 23.49 -43.30 -19.81
N THR A 309 23.44 -43.29 -18.48
CA THR A 309 22.78 -44.34 -17.69
C THR A 309 21.26 -44.35 -17.89
N GLU A 310 20.62 -43.18 -17.95
CA GLU A 310 19.17 -43.04 -18.18
C GLU A 310 18.73 -43.54 -19.55
N LEU A 311 19.58 -43.36 -20.57
CA LEU A 311 19.27 -43.68 -21.96
C LEU A 311 19.84 -45.03 -22.43
N GLU A 312 20.53 -45.75 -21.54
CA GLU A 312 21.20 -47.03 -21.84
C GLU A 312 22.11 -46.96 -23.08
N LEU A 313 22.86 -45.86 -23.20
CA LEU A 313 23.83 -45.61 -24.28
C LEU A 313 25.19 -46.29 -24.04
#